data_AF-A0A946BIQ6-F1
#
_entry.id   AF-A0A946BIQ6-F1
#
_cell.length_a   1.000
_cell.length_b   1.000
_cell.length_c   1.000
_cell.angle_alpha   90.00
_cell.angle_beta   90.00
_cell.angle_gamma   90.00
#
_symmetry.space_group_name_H-M   'P 1'
#
loop_
_entity.id
_entity.type
_entity.pdbx_description
1 polymer ?
#
loop_
_entity_poly.entity_id
_entity_poly.type
_entity_poly.pdbx_seq_one_letter_code
_entity_poly.pdbx_strand_id
1 'polypeptide(L)' 'ADMVILNQDPLKLAPKELRSLKVEKLFLNGKEYEPGMGLMGMLWNSFAGRNEKI' A
#
# COMPACT_ATOMS: atom_id res chain seq x y z
N ALA A 1 -1.07 11.58 0.22
CA ALA A 1 0.13 11.35 1.03
C ALA A 1 0.34 9.85 1.15
N ASP A 2 1.58 9.41 1.07
CA ASP A 2 1.94 8.00 1.10
C ASP A 2 2.53 7.65 2.47
N MET A 3 2.17 6.48 3.00
CA MET A 3 2.53 6.08 4.35
C MET A 3 2.73 4.57 4.43
N VAL A 4 3.65 4.15 5.30
CA VAL A 4 3.97 2.75 5.57
C VAL A 4 3.91 2.54 7.08
N ILE A 5 3.22 1.49 7.51
CA ILE A 5 3.23 1.02 8.90
C ILE A 5 4.15 -0.19 8.97
N LEU A 6 5.10 -0.13 9.90
CA LEU A 6 6.10 -1.17 10.15
C LEU A 6 5.64 -2.05 11.31
N ASN A 7 6.03 -3.32 11.26
CA ASN A 7 5.73 -4.29 12.31
C ASN A 7 6.42 -4.01 13.65
N GLN A 8 7.39 -3.09 13.69
CA GLN A 8 8.19 -2.74 14.86
C GLN A 8 8.58 -1.26 14.85
N ASP A 9 8.88 -0.72 16.03
CA ASP A 9 9.40 0.64 16.20
C ASP A 9 10.88 0.71 15.75
N PRO A 10 11.19 1.40 14.63
CA PRO A 10 12.54 1.45 14.10
C PRO A 10 13.51 2.24 14.99
N LEU A 11 13.02 3.12 15.86
CA LEU A 11 13.86 3.94 16.74
C LEU A 11 14.41 3.15 17.94
N LYS A 12 13.86 1.96 18.20
CA LYS A 12 14.32 1.05 19.26
C LYS A 12 15.27 -0.03 18.76
N LEU A 13 15.51 -0.12 17.44
CA LEU A 13 16.36 -1.13 16.83
C LEU A 13 17.80 -0.63 16.64
N ALA A 14 18.76 -1.55 16.69
CA ALA A 14 20.11 -1.22 16.26
C ALA A 14 20.15 -1.02 14.73
N PRO A 15 21.04 -0.16 14.19
CA PRO A 15 21.11 0.08 12.74
C PRO A 15 21.30 -1.17 11.89
N LYS A 16 21.98 -2.19 12.42
CA LYS A 16 22.20 -3.48 11.75
C LYS A 16 20.92 -4.31 11.63
N GLU A 17 19.96 -4.08 12.51
CA GLU A 17 18.71 -4.83 12.62
C GLU A 17 17.57 -4.20 11.82
N LEU A 18 17.73 -2.98 11.31
CA LEU A 18 16.72 -2.28 10.50
C LEU A 18 16.27 -3.09 9.27
N ARG A 19 17.14 -3.98 8.75
CA ARG A 19 16.79 -4.87 7.63
C ARG A 19 15.78 -5.97 7.99
N SER A 20 15.52 -6.18 9.28
CA SER A 20 14.51 -7.13 9.77
C SER A 20 13.08 -6.55 9.75
N LEU A 21 12.95 -5.24 9.58
CA LEU A 21 11.65 -4.56 9.51
C LEU A 21 10.83 -5.09 8.34
N LYS A 22 9.54 -5.33 8.61
CA LYS A 22 8.56 -5.75 7.62
C LYS A 22 7.46 -4.72 7.54
N VAL A 23 6.97 -4.49 6.33
CA VAL A 23 5.78 -3.68 6.10
C VAL A 23 4.56 -4.48 6.56
N GLU A 24 3.79 -3.89 7.47
CA GLU A 24 2.51 -4.44 7.91
C GLU A 24 1.36 -3.86 7.09
N LYS A 25 1.38 -2.54 6.86
CA LYS A 25 0.38 -1.85 6.05
C LYS A 25 1.02 -0.82 5.14
N LEU A 26 0.44 -0.67 3.95
CA LEU A 26 0.80 0.35 2.98
C LEU A 26 -0.42 1.23 2.75
N PHE A 27 -0.23 2.54 2.71
CA PHE A 27 -1.24 3.51 2.34
C PHE A 27 -0.72 4.31 1.15
N LEU A 28 -1.48 4.30 0.06
CA LEU A 28 -1.17 5.06 -1.15
C LEU A 28 -2.24 6.14 -1.33
N ASN A 29 -1.83 7.39 -1.51
CA ASN A 29 -2.76 8.52 -1.62
C ASN A 29 -3.79 8.59 -0.47
N GLY A 30 -3.39 8.21 0.75
CA GLY A 30 -4.25 8.18 1.93
C GLY A 30 -5.26 7.03 1.99
N LYS A 31 -5.22 6.06 1.06
CA LYS A 31 -6.05 4.84 1.08
C LYS A 31 -5.22 3.63 1.45
N GLU A 32 -5.76 2.76 2.31
CA GLU A 32 -5.12 1.47 2.64
C GLU A 32 -5.01 0.62 1.37
N TYR A 33 -3.82 0.11 1.12
CA TYR A 33 -3.52 -0.75 -0.01
C TYR A 33 -3.73 -2.21 0.38
N GLU A 34 -4.65 -2.89 -0.30
CA GLU A 34 -4.90 -4.32 -0.13
C GLU A 34 -4.09 -5.14 -1.15
N PRO A 35 -3.21 -6.05 -0.71
CA PRO A 35 -2.49 -6.95 -1.61
C PRO A 35 -3.47 -7.81 -2.41
N GLY A 36 -3.37 -7.79 -3.74
CA GLY A 36 -4.28 -8.52 -4.65
C GLY A 36 -5.23 -7.63 -5.45
N MET A 37 -5.37 -6.34 -5.09
CA MET A 37 -6.09 -5.35 -5.92
C MET A 37 -5.35 -5.00 -7.22
N GLY A 38 -4.03 -5.19 -7.27
CA GLY A 38 -3.13 -4.52 -8.24
C GLY A 38 -3.36 -4.81 -9.73
N LEU A 39 -4.06 -5.88 -10.10
CA LEU A 39 -4.40 -6.16 -11.51
C LEU A 39 -5.91 -6.20 -11.74
N MET A 40 -6.64 -7.00 -10.95
CA MET A 40 -8.10 -7.11 -11.12
C MET A 40 -8.82 -5.81 -10.75
N GLY A 41 -8.38 -5.08 -9.71
CA GLY A 41 -8.97 -3.79 -9.33
C GLY A 41 -8.67 -2.69 -10.34
N MET A 42 -7.46 -2.65 -10.91
CA MET A 42 -7.12 -1.72 -12.00
C MET A 42 -7.95 -2.01 -13.26
N LEU A 43 -8.13 -3.27 -13.64
CA LEU A 43 -8.97 -3.67 -14.77
C LEU A 43 -10.45 -3.33 -14.50
N TRP A 44 -10.98 -3.65 -13.32
CA TRP A 44 -12.36 -3.36 -12.96
C TRP A 44 -12.66 -1.86 -12.95
N ASN A 45 -11.74 -1.04 -12.43
CA ASN A 45 -11.87 0.42 -12.47
C ASN A 45 -11.79 0.97 -13.91
N SER A 46 -11.01 0.36 -14.79
CA SER A 46 -10.97 0.71 -16.22
C SER A 46 -12.27 0.35 -16.96
N PHE A 47 -12.88 -0.79 -16.64
CA PHE A 47 -14.20 -1.17 -17.18
C PHE A 47 -15.35 -0.33 -16.60
N ALA A 48 -15.31 0.00 -15.30
CA ALA A 48 -16.32 0.83 -14.65
C ALA A 48 -16.25 2.31 -15.08
N GLY A 49 -15.05 2.84 -15.31
CA GLY A 49 -14.83 4.21 -15.79
C GLY A 49 -15.27 4.46 -17.25
N ARG A 50 -15.54 3.41 -18.04
CA ARG A 50 -16.06 3.55 -19.41
C ARG A 50 -17.55 3.92 -19.48
N ASN A 51 -18.28 3.94 -18.36
CA ASN A 51 -19.69 4.33 -18.30
C ASN A 51 -19.92 5.78 -17.87
N GLU A 52 -18.87 6.55 -17.57
CA GLU A 52 -18.97 8.01 -17.43
C GLU A 52 -18.90 8.68 -18.81
N LYS A 53 -20.09 8.77 -19.44
CA LYS A 53 -20.53 9.69 -20.50
C LYS A 53 -19.48 10.24 -21.49
N ILE A 54 -19.66 9.84 -22.76
CA ILE A 54 -19.75 10.82 -23.85
C ILE A 54 -21.22 11.26 -23.92
#